data_AF-W5P647-F1
#
_entry.id   AF-W5P647-F1
#
_cell.length_a   1.000
_cell.length_b   1.000
_cell.length_c   1.000
_cell.angle_alpha   90.00
_cell.angle_beta   90.00
_cell.angle_gamma   90.00
#
_symmetry.space_group_name_H-M   'P 1'
#
loop_
_entity.id
_entity.type
_entity.pdbx_description
1 polymer ?
#
loop_
_entity_poly.entity_id
_entity_poly.type
_entity_poly.pdbx_seq_one_letter_code
_entity_poly.pdbx_strand_id
1 'polypeptide(L)'
;EEAVRQEGAREAQGRPTLSPLARLLAELGALVRRDLQKVQREVHPAYAAAGFPAWEAYLRAFHGAVAGRLQELAHDARGFEQLYVLLDWAANVYSSPDFLGSQDQALPSEPLPPLLAPDVWARLEDDYTSFLETKIASCFDGILQLEQSRWAAAEAPEKLQGLHTPLSFDVCMLVAEHVKAAGAISRELEATTLGICARALGLFLHRFEKAFLESGAVSEPHVCASINACEELR
;
A
#
# COMPACT_ATOMS: atom_id res chain seq x y z
N GLU A 1 -16.70 18.66 37.52
CA GLU A 1 -17.25 17.52 36.74
C GLU A 1 -17.20 17.71 35.22
N GLU A 2 -16.83 18.89 34.71
CA GLU A 2 -16.81 19.16 33.26
C GLU A 2 -15.48 18.77 32.58
N ALA A 3 -14.36 18.76 33.33
CA ALA A 3 -13.05 18.33 32.81
C ALA A 3 -12.96 16.82 32.56
N VAL A 4 -13.60 16.00 33.40
CA VAL A 4 -13.58 14.52 33.29
C VAL A 4 -14.44 14.03 32.12
N ARG A 5 -15.42 14.83 31.65
CA ARG A 5 -16.23 14.50 30.46
C ARG A 5 -15.55 14.86 29.14
N GLN A 6 -14.58 15.78 29.13
CA GLN A 6 -13.81 16.11 27.94
C GLN A 6 -12.64 15.15 27.69
N GLU A 7 -12.18 14.46 28.73
CA GLU A 7 -11.11 13.45 28.62
C GLU A 7 -11.63 12.16 27.93
N GLY A 8 -12.86 11.73 28.26
CA GLY A 8 -13.50 10.58 27.60
C GLY A 8 -13.90 10.79 26.14
N ALA A 9 -13.87 12.04 25.64
CA ALA A 9 -14.17 12.37 24.25
C ALA A 9 -12.91 12.49 23.37
N ARG A 10 -11.71 12.55 23.96
CA ARG A 10 -10.45 12.66 23.22
C ARG A 10 -9.77 11.32 22.96
N GLU A 11 -10.12 10.26 23.70
CA GLU A 11 -9.55 8.92 23.50
C GLU A 11 -10.21 8.10 22.37
N ALA A 12 -11.26 8.64 21.72
CA ALA A 12 -11.96 7.96 20.63
C ALA A 12 -11.54 8.41 19.21
N GLN A 13 -10.48 9.21 19.09
CA GLN A 13 -9.92 9.60 17.80
C GLN A 13 -8.57 8.90 17.58
N GLY A 14 -8.55 7.95 16.64
CA GLY A 14 -7.28 7.49 16.05
C GLY A 14 -6.96 6.00 16.14
N ARG A 15 -7.95 5.11 16.02
CA ARG A 15 -7.67 3.85 15.31
C ARG A 15 -8.26 4.01 13.91
N PRO A 16 -7.45 3.94 12.83
CA PRO A 16 -8.02 3.85 11.50
C PRO A 16 -8.98 2.66 11.53
N THR A 17 -10.27 2.92 11.33
CA THR A 17 -11.24 1.84 11.20
C THR A 17 -10.85 1.05 9.97
N LEU A 18 -10.31 -0.15 10.18
CA LEU A 18 -9.94 -1.06 9.11
C LEU A 18 -11.11 -1.17 8.13
N SER A 19 -10.79 -1.19 6.83
CA SER A 19 -11.81 -1.42 5.82
C SER A 19 -12.57 -2.73 6.14
N PRO A 20 -13.85 -2.87 5.75
CA PRO A 20 -14.60 -4.09 6.01
C PRO A 20 -13.87 -5.36 5.53
N LEU A 21 -13.17 -5.25 4.40
CA LEU A 21 -12.33 -6.31 3.85
C LEU A 21 -11.10 -6.59 4.72
N ALA A 22 -10.37 -5.56 5.15
CA ALA A 22 -9.21 -5.73 6.02
C ALA A 22 -9.59 -6.39 7.36
N ARG A 23 -10.75 -6.01 7.93
CA ARG A 23 -11.27 -6.67 9.14
C ARG A 23 -11.62 -8.13 8.88
N LEU A 24 -12.31 -8.44 7.78
CA LEU A 24 -12.64 -9.81 7.40
C LEU A 24 -11.39 -10.68 7.27
N LEU A 25 -10.36 -10.20 6.58
CA LEU A 25 -9.10 -10.92 6.40
C LEU A 25 -8.31 -11.07 7.71
N ALA A 26 -8.36 -10.07 8.60
CA ALA A 26 -7.77 -10.17 9.93
C ALA A 26 -8.46 -11.24 10.79
N GLU A 27 -9.79 -11.28 10.77
CA GLU A 27 -10.59 -12.30 11.46
C GLU A 27 -10.32 -13.69 10.90
N LEU A 28 -10.34 -13.85 9.57
CA LEU A 28 -10.00 -15.10 8.89
C LEU A 28 -8.61 -15.59 9.30
N GLY A 29 -7.60 -14.71 9.24
CA GLY A 29 -6.24 -15.06 9.61
C GLY A 29 -6.09 -15.44 11.08
N ALA A 30 -6.80 -14.75 11.99
CA ALA A 30 -6.79 -15.10 13.41
C ALA A 30 -7.43 -16.48 13.67
N LEU A 31 -8.55 -16.78 13.01
CA LEU A 31 -9.22 -18.08 13.10
C LEU A 31 -8.33 -19.21 12.61
N VAL A 32 -7.75 -19.07 11.40
CA VAL A 32 -6.87 -20.08 10.79
C VAL A 32 -5.66 -20.34 11.67
N ARG A 33 -4.97 -19.30 12.15
CA ARG A 33 -3.81 -19.46 13.04
C ARG A 33 -4.17 -20.21 14.32
N ARG A 34 -5.26 -19.80 14.98
CA ARG A 34 -5.70 -20.45 16.23
C ARG A 34 -6.02 -21.93 16.00
N ASP A 35 -6.70 -22.25 14.91
CA ASP A 35 -7.14 -23.61 14.67
C ASP A 35 -5.98 -24.51 14.19
N LEU A 36 -5.04 -23.99 13.40
CA LEU A 36 -3.78 -24.68 13.09
C LEU A 36 -2.94 -24.93 14.35
N GLN A 37 -2.87 -23.98 15.28
CA GLN A 37 -2.18 -24.19 16.57
C GLN A 37 -2.83 -25.31 17.39
N LYS A 38 -4.16 -25.47 17.35
CA LYS A 38 -4.84 -26.59 17.99
C LYS A 38 -4.53 -27.91 17.29
N VAL A 39 -4.56 -27.94 15.96
CA VAL A 39 -4.17 -29.12 15.18
C VAL A 39 -2.75 -29.54 15.57
N GLN A 40 -1.83 -28.60 15.65
CA GLN A 40 -0.45 -28.86 16.02
C GLN A 40 -0.31 -29.45 17.43
N ARG A 41 -1.02 -28.90 18.41
CA ARG A 41 -0.85 -29.27 19.84
C ARG A 41 -1.60 -30.54 20.22
N GLU A 42 -2.77 -30.76 19.62
CA GLU A 42 -3.72 -31.78 20.08
C GLU A 42 -3.93 -32.88 19.04
N VAL A 43 -4.10 -32.51 17.77
CA VAL A 43 -4.45 -33.46 16.71
C VAL A 43 -3.21 -34.19 16.21
N HIS A 44 -2.16 -33.46 15.83
CA HIS A 44 -0.97 -34.06 15.25
C HIS A 44 -0.33 -35.14 16.14
N PRO A 45 -0.11 -34.94 17.45
CA PRO A 45 0.46 -35.97 18.32
C PRO A 45 -0.44 -37.20 18.47
N ALA A 46 -1.77 -37.02 18.46
CA ALA A 46 -2.72 -38.11 18.59
C ALA A 46 -2.68 -39.09 17.39
N TYR A 47 -2.35 -38.58 16.21
CA TYR A 47 -2.29 -39.36 14.96
C TYR A 47 -0.86 -39.77 14.56
N ALA A 48 0.16 -39.10 15.12
CA ALA A 48 1.57 -39.36 14.81
C ALA A 48 2.00 -40.80 15.13
N ALA A 49 1.55 -41.36 16.26
CA ALA A 49 1.88 -42.73 16.66
C ALA A 49 1.34 -43.80 15.70
N ALA A 50 0.27 -43.48 14.98
CA ALA A 50 -0.32 -44.35 13.96
C ALA A 50 0.24 -44.08 12.55
N GLY A 51 1.24 -43.20 12.42
CA GLY A 51 1.90 -42.88 11.15
C GLY A 51 1.06 -42.02 10.19
N PHE A 52 -0.05 -41.43 10.65
CA PHE A 52 -0.89 -40.58 9.80
C PHE A 52 -0.33 -39.15 9.72
N PRO A 53 -0.22 -38.55 8.51
CA PRO A 53 0.31 -37.19 8.32
C PRO A 53 -0.76 -36.12 8.63
N ALA A 54 -1.33 -36.14 9.84
CA ALA A 54 -2.45 -35.28 10.21
C ALA A 54 -2.13 -33.79 10.06
N TRP A 55 -0.93 -33.36 10.47
CA TRP A 55 -0.50 -31.96 10.32
C TRP A 55 -0.60 -31.48 8.87
N GLU A 56 -0.01 -32.24 7.95
CA GLU A 56 0.03 -31.89 6.53
C GLU A 56 -1.37 -31.92 5.89
N ALA A 57 -2.21 -32.89 6.26
CA ALA A 57 -3.59 -32.98 5.78
C ALA A 57 -4.43 -31.76 6.20
N TYR A 58 -4.36 -31.36 7.46
CA TYR A 58 -5.07 -30.17 7.95
C TYR A 58 -4.49 -28.89 7.36
N LEU A 59 -3.16 -28.74 7.29
CA LEU A 59 -2.51 -27.58 6.70
C LEU A 59 -2.99 -27.36 5.26
N ARG A 60 -3.01 -28.41 4.44
CA ARG A 60 -3.52 -28.33 3.06
C ARG A 60 -5.01 -28.01 3.00
N ALA A 61 -5.82 -28.58 3.89
CA ALA A 61 -7.26 -28.29 3.94
C ALA A 61 -7.55 -26.82 4.31
N PHE A 62 -6.88 -26.28 5.33
CA PHE A 62 -6.98 -24.87 5.70
C PHE A 62 -6.49 -23.96 4.58
N HIS A 63 -5.35 -24.30 3.97
CA HIS A 63 -4.82 -23.56 2.85
C HIS A 63 -5.80 -23.52 1.67
N GLY A 64 -6.37 -24.66 1.27
CA GLY A 64 -7.37 -24.72 0.21
C GLY A 64 -8.63 -23.91 0.52
N ALA A 65 -9.11 -23.94 1.76
CA ALA A 65 -10.27 -23.14 2.18
C ALA A 65 -9.98 -21.63 2.15
N VAL A 66 -8.79 -21.21 2.60
CA VAL A 66 -8.36 -19.81 2.53
C VAL A 66 -8.18 -19.36 1.09
N ALA A 67 -7.55 -20.18 0.25
CA ALA A 67 -7.37 -19.89 -1.18
C ALA A 67 -8.74 -19.70 -1.87
N GLY A 68 -9.69 -20.61 -1.64
CA GLY A 68 -11.04 -20.49 -2.17
C GLY A 68 -11.72 -19.19 -1.72
N ARG A 69 -11.64 -18.86 -0.43
CA ARG A 69 -12.24 -17.63 0.09
C ARG A 69 -11.56 -16.38 -0.47
N LEU A 70 -10.25 -16.39 -0.64
CA LEU A 70 -9.51 -15.24 -1.16
C LEU A 70 -9.80 -15.03 -2.65
N GLN A 71 -9.99 -16.10 -3.42
CA GLN A 71 -10.40 -16.00 -4.82
C GLN A 71 -11.79 -15.36 -4.99
N GLU A 72 -12.76 -15.72 -4.12
CA GLU A 72 -14.08 -15.06 -4.11
C GLU A 72 -13.93 -13.55 -3.82
N LEU A 73 -13.16 -13.19 -2.80
CA LEU A 73 -12.93 -11.78 -2.44
C LEU A 73 -12.20 -11.03 -3.55
N ALA A 74 -11.25 -11.66 -4.23
CA ALA A 74 -10.53 -11.10 -5.38
C ALA A 74 -11.42 -10.90 -6.61
N HIS A 75 -12.47 -11.71 -6.78
CA HIS A 75 -13.45 -11.52 -7.84
C HIS A 75 -14.31 -10.27 -7.61
N ASP A 76 -14.68 -10.02 -6.35
CA ASP A 76 -15.55 -8.91 -5.95
C ASP A 76 -14.80 -7.62 -5.60
N ALA A 77 -13.47 -7.68 -5.50
CA ALA A 77 -12.62 -6.56 -5.12
C ALA A 77 -12.78 -5.36 -6.07
N ARG A 78 -13.09 -4.19 -5.53
CA ARG A 78 -13.19 -2.95 -6.31
C ARG A 78 -12.44 -1.82 -5.62
N GLY A 79 -11.74 -1.04 -6.43
CA GLY A 79 -11.07 0.17 -6.00
C GLY A 79 -9.74 -0.08 -5.29
N PHE A 80 -8.94 0.98 -5.25
CA PHE A 80 -7.53 0.96 -4.85
C PHE A 80 -7.27 0.30 -3.48
N GLU A 81 -8.03 0.68 -2.45
CA GLU A 81 -7.84 0.17 -1.08
C GLU A 81 -8.11 -1.33 -0.95
N GLN A 82 -9.13 -1.84 -1.64
CA GLN A 82 -9.47 -3.27 -1.57
C GLN A 82 -8.41 -4.13 -2.29
N LEU A 83 -7.94 -3.65 -3.44
CA LEU A 83 -6.87 -4.28 -4.20
C LEU A 83 -5.58 -4.34 -3.37
N TYR A 84 -5.18 -3.21 -2.76
CA TYR A 84 -4.03 -3.15 -1.86
C TYR A 84 -4.14 -4.18 -0.73
N VAL A 85 -5.27 -4.19 -0.01
CA VAL A 85 -5.49 -5.07 1.14
C VAL A 85 -5.40 -6.54 0.76
N LEU A 86 -5.94 -6.94 -0.40
CA LEU A 86 -5.88 -8.34 -0.85
C LEU A 86 -4.47 -8.76 -1.26
N LEU A 87 -3.79 -7.93 -2.06
CA LEU A 87 -2.44 -8.19 -2.52
C LEU A 87 -1.46 -8.27 -1.32
N ASP A 88 -1.51 -7.29 -0.41
CA ASP A 88 -0.68 -7.27 0.80
C ASP A 88 -0.97 -8.46 1.71
N TRP A 89 -2.23 -8.80 1.93
CA TRP A 89 -2.58 -9.92 2.80
C TRP A 89 -2.08 -11.26 2.25
N ALA A 90 -2.18 -11.47 0.94
CA ALA A 90 -1.68 -12.68 0.29
C ALA A 90 -0.15 -12.77 0.31
N ALA A 91 0.53 -11.68 -0.08
CA ALA A 91 1.98 -11.63 -0.22
C ALA A 91 2.72 -11.60 1.13
N ASN A 92 2.19 -10.87 2.11
CA ASN A 92 2.94 -10.56 3.33
C ASN A 92 2.32 -11.11 4.60
N VAL A 93 0.99 -11.11 4.72
CA VAL A 93 0.36 -11.58 5.96
C VAL A 93 0.30 -13.10 5.98
N TYR A 94 -0.34 -13.71 4.99
CA TYR A 94 -0.53 -15.15 4.93
C TYR A 94 0.76 -15.91 4.67
N SER A 95 1.62 -15.37 3.80
CA SER A 95 2.90 -15.98 3.45
C SER A 95 4.01 -15.70 4.47
N SER A 96 3.71 -14.97 5.56
CA SER A 96 4.69 -14.73 6.60
C SER A 96 5.13 -16.05 7.25
N PRO A 97 6.43 -16.18 7.62
CA PRO A 97 6.98 -17.41 8.19
C PRO A 97 6.19 -17.92 9.40
N ASP A 98 5.61 -17.02 10.20
CA ASP A 98 4.92 -17.36 11.44
C ASP A 98 3.42 -17.64 11.25
N PHE A 99 2.87 -17.45 10.04
CA PHE A 99 1.42 -17.58 9.83
C PHE A 99 0.95 -19.03 9.86
N LEU A 100 1.64 -19.93 9.14
CA LEU A 100 1.22 -21.32 8.96
C LEU A 100 1.84 -22.30 9.97
N GLY A 101 2.78 -21.84 10.79
CA GLY A 101 3.46 -22.64 11.81
C GLY A 101 4.89 -22.17 12.02
N SER A 102 5.46 -22.43 13.19
CA SER A 102 6.86 -22.09 13.50
C SER A 102 7.86 -22.86 12.61
N GLN A 103 9.01 -22.25 12.31
CA GLN A 103 10.09 -22.85 11.50
C GLN A 103 10.66 -24.19 12.01
N ASP A 104 10.40 -24.57 13.27
CA ASP A 104 10.85 -25.83 13.87
C ASP A 104 10.07 -27.08 13.39
N GLN A 105 9.14 -26.94 12.44
CA GLN A 105 8.32 -28.04 11.94
C GLN A 105 8.73 -28.52 10.55
N ALA A 106 8.50 -29.82 10.31
CA ALA A 106 8.62 -30.39 8.98
C ALA A 106 7.71 -29.61 8.02
N LEU A 107 8.34 -28.89 7.09
CA LEU A 107 7.66 -28.27 5.96
C LEU A 107 6.84 -29.35 5.23
N PRO A 108 5.70 -28.98 4.63
CA PRO A 108 4.95 -29.92 3.81
C PRO A 108 5.86 -30.52 2.74
N SER A 109 5.62 -31.80 2.42
CA SER A 109 6.45 -32.56 1.48
C SER A 109 6.50 -31.92 0.09
N GLU A 110 5.44 -31.19 -0.26
CA GLU A 110 5.31 -30.39 -1.48
C GLU A 110 4.97 -28.95 -1.10
N PRO A 111 5.45 -27.95 -1.86
CA PRO A 111 5.09 -26.57 -1.65
C PRO A 111 3.58 -26.36 -1.78
N LEU A 112 3.01 -25.53 -0.91
CA LEU A 112 1.61 -25.13 -1.02
C LEU A 112 1.42 -24.31 -2.30
N PRO A 113 0.30 -24.49 -3.04
CA PRO A 113 0.01 -23.67 -4.20
C PRO A 113 -0.18 -22.18 -3.80
N PRO A 114 -0.11 -21.24 -4.75
CA PRO A 114 -0.43 -19.86 -4.46
C PRO A 114 -1.92 -19.72 -4.07
N LEU A 115 -2.21 -18.81 -3.13
CA LEU A 115 -3.58 -18.54 -2.68
C LEU A 115 -4.49 -18.03 -3.81
N LEU A 116 -3.92 -17.20 -4.68
CA LEU A 116 -4.58 -16.67 -5.86
C LEU A 116 -3.99 -17.35 -7.08
N ALA A 117 -4.87 -17.71 -8.03
CA ALA A 117 -4.41 -18.21 -9.32
C ALA A 117 -3.58 -17.13 -10.03
N PRO A 118 -2.52 -17.49 -10.79
CA PRO A 118 -1.62 -16.51 -11.41
C PRO A 118 -2.33 -15.47 -12.29
N ASP A 119 -3.40 -15.86 -12.99
CA ASP A 119 -4.23 -14.98 -13.80
C ASP A 119 -5.07 -14.01 -12.95
N VAL A 120 -5.55 -14.47 -11.79
CA VAL A 120 -6.26 -13.62 -10.82
C VAL A 120 -5.29 -12.61 -10.19
N TRP A 121 -4.09 -13.05 -9.83
CA TRP A 121 -3.04 -12.18 -9.30
C TRP A 121 -2.67 -11.08 -10.31
N ALA A 122 -2.35 -11.46 -11.55
CA ALA A 122 -2.00 -10.52 -12.60
C ALA A 122 -3.12 -9.49 -12.85
N ARG A 123 -4.39 -9.93 -12.87
CA ARG A 123 -5.53 -9.01 -12.99
C ARG A 123 -5.59 -8.00 -11.85
N LEU A 124 -5.40 -8.44 -10.61
CA LEU A 124 -5.42 -7.54 -9.44
C LEU A 124 -4.27 -6.53 -9.49
N GLU A 125 -3.07 -6.95 -9.92
CA GLU A 125 -1.92 -6.06 -10.11
C GLU A 125 -2.18 -5.04 -11.22
N ASP A 126 -2.74 -5.46 -12.36
CA ASP A 126 -3.10 -4.56 -13.47
C ASP A 126 -4.16 -3.53 -13.02
N ASP A 127 -5.21 -3.97 -12.33
CA ASP A 127 -6.24 -3.08 -11.79
C ASP A 127 -5.62 -2.11 -10.77
N TYR A 128 -4.77 -2.60 -9.87
CA TYR A 128 -4.11 -1.80 -8.83
C TYR A 128 -3.23 -0.72 -9.46
N THR A 129 -2.39 -1.10 -10.44
CA THR A 129 -1.48 -0.18 -11.13
C THR A 129 -2.26 0.84 -11.96
N SER A 130 -3.35 0.46 -12.63
CA SER A 130 -4.22 1.40 -13.33
C SER A 130 -4.85 2.45 -12.39
N PHE A 131 -5.32 2.03 -11.20
CA PHE A 131 -5.80 2.97 -10.19
C PHE A 131 -4.68 3.86 -9.67
N LEU A 132 -3.48 3.30 -9.49
CA LEU A 132 -2.32 4.02 -8.99
C LEU A 132 -1.86 5.09 -9.98
N GLU A 133 -1.82 4.79 -11.28
CA GLU A 133 -1.53 5.76 -12.34
C GLU A 133 -2.47 6.97 -12.27
N THR A 134 -3.78 6.71 -12.15
CA THR A 134 -4.80 7.76 -12.04
C THR A 134 -4.64 8.58 -10.76
N LYS A 135 -4.35 7.92 -9.63
CA LYS A 135 -4.17 8.57 -8.33
C LYS A 135 -2.93 9.47 -8.34
N ILE A 136 -1.79 8.97 -8.82
CA ILE A 136 -0.54 9.72 -8.96
C ILE A 136 -0.72 10.93 -9.86
N ALA A 137 -1.36 10.76 -11.03
CA ALA A 137 -1.65 11.87 -11.93
C ALA A 137 -2.51 12.95 -11.25
N SER A 138 -3.55 12.56 -10.52
CA SER A 138 -4.41 13.49 -9.78
C SER A 138 -3.65 14.22 -8.66
N CYS A 139 -2.73 13.54 -7.97
CA CYS A 139 -1.90 14.16 -6.94
C CYS A 139 -0.96 15.22 -7.56
N PHE A 140 -0.34 14.92 -8.70
CA PHE A 140 0.46 15.91 -9.45
C PHE A 140 -0.37 17.09 -9.94
N ASP A 141 -1.63 16.87 -10.34
CA ASP A 141 -2.55 17.96 -10.68
C ASP A 141 -2.82 18.86 -9.48
N GLY A 142 -3.01 18.27 -8.29
CA GLY A 142 -3.17 19.01 -7.04
C GLY A 142 -1.93 19.84 -6.69
N ILE A 143 -0.73 19.30 -6.86
CA ILE A 143 0.53 20.05 -6.65
C ILE A 143 0.60 21.24 -7.61
N LEU A 144 0.29 21.04 -8.90
CA LEU A 144 0.31 22.13 -9.89
C LEU A 144 -0.69 23.25 -9.52
N GLN A 145 -1.91 22.88 -9.12
CA GLN A 145 -2.91 23.85 -8.69
C GLN A 145 -2.47 24.65 -7.47
N LEU A 146 -1.82 24.00 -6.51
CA LEU A 146 -1.29 24.65 -5.32
C LEU A 146 -0.20 25.68 -5.70
N GLU A 147 0.73 25.30 -6.57
CA GLU A 147 1.76 26.21 -7.08
C GLU A 147 1.16 27.42 -7.82
N GLN A 148 0.19 27.20 -8.70
CA GLN A 148 -0.53 28.28 -9.38
C GLN A 148 -1.21 29.24 -8.40
N SER A 149 -1.80 28.72 -7.33
CA SER A 149 -2.42 29.53 -6.29
C SER A 149 -1.41 30.41 -5.54
N ARG A 150 -0.21 29.88 -5.27
CA ARG A 150 0.91 30.61 -4.65
C ARG A 150 1.37 31.76 -5.53
N TRP A 151 1.54 31.50 -6.84
CA TRP A 151 1.93 32.53 -7.80
C TRP A 151 0.88 33.65 -7.84
N ALA A 152 -0.40 33.28 -7.94
CA ALA A 152 -1.51 34.24 -7.98
C ALA A 152 -1.63 35.08 -6.70
N ALA A 153 -1.30 34.51 -5.54
CA ALA A 153 -1.30 35.19 -4.25
C ALA A 153 -0.04 36.06 -4.03
N ALA A 154 0.93 36.02 -4.95
CA ALA A 154 2.27 36.59 -4.75
C ALA A 154 2.92 36.13 -3.44
N GLU A 155 2.70 34.87 -3.07
CA GLU A 155 3.25 34.28 -1.86
C GLU A 155 4.77 34.25 -1.94
N ALA A 156 5.45 34.82 -0.93
CA ALA A 156 6.91 34.89 -0.95
C ALA A 156 7.51 33.49 -0.75
N PRO A 157 8.44 33.04 -1.61
CA PRO A 157 9.13 31.77 -1.41
C PRO A 157 9.90 31.75 -0.08
N GLU A 158 10.06 30.55 0.48
CA GLU A 158 10.76 30.35 1.75
C GLU A 158 12.25 30.71 1.61
N LYS A 159 12.80 31.34 2.66
CA LYS A 159 14.22 31.73 2.71
C LYS A 159 15.02 30.77 3.59
N LEU A 160 15.25 29.56 3.10
CA LEU A 160 16.04 28.52 3.78
C LEU A 160 17.33 28.25 3.00
N GLN A 161 18.40 29.02 3.26
CA GLN A 161 19.66 28.96 2.46
C GLN A 161 19.48 29.21 0.96
N GLY A 162 18.48 30.01 0.57
CA GLY A 162 18.09 30.24 -0.81
C GLY A 162 16.62 30.61 -0.89
N LEU A 163 16.09 30.83 -2.10
CA LEU A 163 14.64 30.92 -2.33
C LEU A 163 14.11 29.53 -2.64
N HIS A 164 13.09 29.07 -1.92
CA HIS A 164 12.57 27.72 -2.03
C HIS A 164 11.05 27.68 -2.13
N THR A 165 10.56 26.73 -2.91
CA THR A 165 9.16 26.32 -2.93
C THR A 165 9.09 24.88 -2.43
N PRO A 166 7.99 24.44 -1.79
CA PRO A 166 7.86 23.06 -1.34
C PRO A 166 7.63 22.07 -2.49
N LEU A 167 7.64 22.51 -3.75
CA LEU A 167 7.47 21.69 -4.94
C LEU A 167 8.34 20.42 -4.93
N SER A 168 9.65 20.54 -4.72
CA SER A 168 10.58 19.40 -4.70
C SER A 168 10.22 18.40 -3.59
N PHE A 169 9.91 18.92 -2.41
CA PHE A 169 9.49 18.14 -1.26
C PHE A 169 8.17 17.40 -1.52
N ASP A 170 7.15 18.11 -2.03
CA ASP A 170 5.83 17.55 -2.32
C ASP A 170 5.92 16.43 -3.36
N VAL A 171 6.71 16.63 -4.42
CA VAL A 171 6.99 15.61 -5.44
C VAL A 171 7.71 14.40 -4.86
N CYS A 172 8.79 14.60 -4.11
CA CYS A 172 9.55 13.51 -3.49
C CYS A 172 8.71 12.71 -2.49
N MET A 173 7.89 13.40 -1.68
CA MET A 173 6.98 12.76 -0.73
C MET A 173 5.93 11.92 -1.42
N LEU A 174 5.30 12.44 -2.48
CA LEU A 174 4.32 11.72 -3.30
C LEU A 174 4.92 10.43 -3.87
N VAL A 175 6.12 10.53 -4.46
CA VAL A 175 6.80 9.35 -5.03
C VAL A 175 7.15 8.36 -3.93
N ALA A 176 7.73 8.81 -2.82
CA ALA A 176 8.13 7.96 -1.72
C ALA A 176 6.94 7.22 -1.09
N GLU A 177 5.80 7.90 -0.91
CA GLU A 177 4.58 7.29 -0.36
C GLU A 177 4.10 6.12 -1.21
N HIS A 178 3.92 6.36 -2.51
CA HIS A 178 3.38 5.34 -3.41
C HIS A 178 4.35 4.19 -3.65
N VAL A 179 5.65 4.47 -3.84
CA VAL A 179 6.67 3.43 -4.02
C VAL A 179 6.81 2.59 -2.75
N LYS A 180 6.79 3.20 -1.57
CA LYS A 180 6.86 2.47 -0.29
C LYS A 180 5.62 1.59 -0.08
N ALA A 181 4.43 2.08 -0.41
CA ALA A 181 3.20 1.29 -0.30
C ALA A 181 3.23 0.09 -1.25
N ALA A 182 3.60 0.28 -2.52
CA ALA A 182 3.70 -0.81 -3.48
C ALA A 182 4.82 -1.81 -3.12
N GLY A 183 5.97 -1.31 -2.65
CA GLY A 183 7.07 -2.13 -2.19
C GLY A 183 6.81 -2.87 -0.88
N ALA A 184 5.81 -2.46 -0.11
CA ALA A 184 5.30 -3.28 0.98
C ALA A 184 4.67 -4.56 0.45
N ILE A 185 4.06 -4.56 -0.74
CA ILE A 185 3.44 -5.74 -1.37
C ILE A 185 4.49 -6.62 -2.05
N SER A 186 5.24 -6.06 -3.02
CA SER A 186 6.24 -6.81 -3.78
C SER A 186 7.29 -5.88 -4.42
N ARG A 187 8.46 -6.44 -4.76
CA ARG A 187 9.53 -5.68 -5.44
C ARG A 187 9.15 -5.32 -6.88
N GLU A 188 8.37 -6.17 -7.53
CA GLU A 188 7.87 -5.98 -8.87
C GLU A 188 6.89 -4.81 -8.93
N LEU A 189 5.97 -4.70 -7.95
CA LEU A 189 5.06 -3.56 -7.83
C LEU A 189 5.80 -2.28 -7.43
N GLU A 190 6.82 -2.36 -6.59
CA GLU A 190 7.70 -1.22 -6.28
C GLU A 190 8.33 -0.64 -7.55
N ALA A 191 8.94 -1.50 -8.37
CA ALA A 191 9.59 -1.10 -9.62
C ALA A 191 8.60 -0.55 -10.64
N THR A 192 7.43 -1.18 -10.76
CA THR A 192 6.34 -0.73 -11.63
C THR A 192 5.84 0.65 -11.21
N THR A 193 5.63 0.84 -9.91
CA THR A 193 5.19 2.12 -9.33
C THR A 193 6.22 3.22 -9.54
N LEU A 194 7.51 2.92 -9.39
CA LEU A 194 8.58 3.87 -9.69
C LEU A 194 8.54 4.29 -11.16
N GLY A 195 8.30 3.36 -12.09
CA GLY A 195 8.12 3.66 -13.51
C GLY A 195 6.90 4.54 -13.79
N ILE A 196 5.78 4.30 -13.10
CA ILE A 196 4.58 5.14 -13.16
C ILE A 196 4.89 6.56 -12.69
N CYS A 197 5.51 6.69 -11.51
CA CYS A 197 5.93 7.96 -10.92
C CYS A 197 6.83 8.75 -11.89
N ALA A 198 7.83 8.11 -12.50
CA ALA A 198 8.75 8.76 -13.43
C ALA A 198 8.04 9.29 -14.69
N ARG A 199 7.13 8.50 -15.28
CA ARG A 199 6.32 8.95 -16.43
C ARG A 199 5.41 10.13 -16.05
N ALA A 200 4.73 10.01 -14.92
CA ALA A 200 3.82 11.05 -14.44
C ALA A 200 4.57 12.35 -14.10
N LEU A 201 5.76 12.25 -13.49
CA LEU A 201 6.64 13.39 -13.22
C LEU A 201 7.05 14.09 -14.53
N GLY A 202 7.42 13.35 -15.57
CA GLY A 202 7.73 13.95 -16.87
C GLY A 202 6.56 14.75 -17.47
N LEU A 203 5.35 14.20 -17.39
CA LEU A 203 4.12 14.90 -17.84
C LEU A 203 3.79 16.10 -16.95
N PHE A 204 4.00 15.98 -15.64
CA PHE A 204 3.82 17.07 -14.70
C PHE A 204 4.77 18.23 -14.99
N LEU A 205 6.08 17.97 -15.15
CA LEU A 205 7.09 19.00 -15.42
C LEU A 205 6.77 19.78 -16.71
N HIS A 206 6.34 19.09 -17.76
CA HIS A 206 5.93 19.75 -19.00
C HIS A 206 4.73 20.69 -18.81
N ARG A 207 3.71 20.26 -18.04
CA ARG A 207 2.52 21.08 -17.75
C ARG A 207 2.84 22.23 -16.79
N PHE A 208 3.72 21.99 -15.82
CA PHE A 208 4.23 23.00 -14.90
C PHE A 208 4.94 24.10 -15.67
N GLU A 209 5.91 23.75 -16.52
CA GLU A 209 6.64 24.71 -17.36
C GLU A 209 5.69 25.55 -18.20
N LYS A 210 4.75 24.91 -18.89
CA LYS A 210 3.74 25.62 -19.71
C LYS A 210 2.94 26.61 -18.87
N ALA A 211 2.38 26.15 -17.74
CA ALA A 211 1.59 26.99 -16.85
C ALA A 211 2.41 28.15 -16.26
N PHE A 212 3.67 27.90 -15.96
CA PHE A 212 4.60 28.87 -15.40
C PHE A 212 4.91 29.99 -16.42
N LEU A 213 5.20 29.62 -17.67
CA LEU A 213 5.51 30.57 -18.75
C LEU A 213 4.29 31.39 -19.21
N GLU A 214 3.08 30.81 -19.17
CA GLU A 214 1.84 31.48 -19.54
C GLU A 214 1.28 32.38 -18.41
N SER A 215 1.81 32.26 -17.19
CA SER A 215 1.32 33.00 -16.03
C SER A 215 1.82 34.44 -15.99
N GLY A 216 0.90 35.40 -15.97
CA GLY A 216 1.20 36.81 -15.67
C GLY A 216 1.44 37.10 -14.19
N ALA A 217 1.30 36.10 -13.30
CA ALA A 217 1.44 36.25 -11.85
C ALA A 217 2.81 35.80 -11.32
N VAL A 218 3.61 35.12 -12.14
CA VAL A 218 4.97 34.71 -11.79
C VAL A 218 5.86 35.94 -11.64
N SER A 219 6.74 35.92 -10.64
CA SER A 219 7.66 37.01 -10.30
C SER A 219 9.10 36.50 -10.19
N GLU A 220 10.09 37.39 -10.16
CA GLU A 220 11.51 37.00 -10.09
C GLU A 220 11.83 36.03 -8.94
N PRO A 221 11.30 36.22 -7.70
CA PRO A 221 11.50 35.25 -6.63
C PRO A 221 10.96 33.86 -6.94
N HIS A 222 9.81 33.76 -7.62
CA HIS A 222 9.23 32.48 -8.03
C HIS A 222 10.13 31.77 -9.06
N VAL A 223 10.72 32.51 -10.01
CA VAL A 223 11.66 31.95 -10.99
C VAL A 223 12.88 31.35 -10.29
N CYS A 224 13.50 32.10 -9.38
CA CYS A 224 14.65 31.61 -8.62
C CYS A 224 14.31 30.38 -7.77
N ALA A 225 13.15 30.38 -7.13
CA ALA A 225 12.71 29.25 -6.31
C ALA A 225 12.39 27.99 -7.12
N SER A 226 11.74 28.12 -8.28
CA SER A 226 11.45 26.99 -9.16
C SER A 226 12.71 26.39 -9.80
N ILE A 227 13.73 27.22 -10.12
CA ILE A 227 15.03 26.71 -10.57
C ILE A 227 15.67 25.84 -9.48
N ASN A 228 15.66 26.32 -8.23
CA ASN A 228 16.21 25.56 -7.10
C ASN A 228 15.46 24.24 -6.90
N ALA A 229 14.13 24.25 -6.96
CA ALA A 229 13.32 23.03 -6.87
C ALA A 229 13.64 22.02 -7.99
N CYS A 230 13.88 22.49 -9.22
CA CYS A 230 14.31 21.63 -10.33
C CYS A 230 15.71 21.05 -10.12
N GLU A 231 16.64 21.80 -9.53
CA GLU A 231 17.98 21.29 -9.18
C GLU A 231 17.91 20.25 -8.05
N GLU A 232 17.00 20.42 -7.08
CA GLU A 232 16.78 19.44 -6.01
C GLU A 232 16.15 18.13 -6.52
N LEU A 233 15.43 18.18 -7.63
CA LEU A 233 14.83 17.01 -8.29
C LEU A 233 15.78 16.24 -9.22
N ARG A 234 16.97 16.79 -9.52
CA ARG A 234 17.97 16.17 -10.42
C ARG A 234 18.80 15.11 -9.69
#